data_AF-A0A8H9GG75-F1
#
_entry.id   AF-A0A8H9GG75-F1
#
_cell.length_a   1.000
_cell.length_b   1.000
_cell.length_c   1.000
_cell.angle_alpha   90.00
_cell.angle_beta   90.00
_cell.angle_gamma   90.00
#
_symmetry.space_group_name_H-M   'P 1'
#
loop_
_entity.id
_entity.type
_entity.pdbx_description
1 polymer ?
#
loop_
_entity_poly.entity_id
_entity_poly.type
_entity_poly.pdbx_seq_one_letter_code
_entity_poly.pdbx_strand_id
1 'polypeptide(L)'
;MPAVEELVQSFQGLVTHVPEIVQPFVVLLAAAVPFLEGEVASLIGVAGGIHPVVVAVAAGAGNFVSVLLVVLLTARARTAVTTRTASRRPAKPESKGERRFKRWLVRFGVPGASILGPLAIPTQFTSALLVAGGTPRRWVLLWQAVAIAVWTTVATVSAWAALTYVVGV
;
A
#
# COMPACT_ATOMS: atom_id res chain seq x y z
N MET A 1 -2.42 -15.58 27.84
CA MET A 1 -1.68 -14.43 28.41
C MET A 1 -2.72 -13.40 28.82
N PRO A 2 -3.04 -13.26 30.12
CA PRO A 2 -4.22 -12.51 30.56
C PRO A 2 -4.18 -11.01 30.19
N ALA A 3 -3.00 -10.38 30.24
CA ALA A 3 -2.86 -8.95 29.91
C ALA A 3 -3.13 -8.61 28.43
N VAL A 4 -2.82 -9.52 27.50
CA VAL A 4 -3.06 -9.30 26.06
C VAL A 4 -4.55 -9.41 25.76
N GLU A 5 -5.22 -10.37 26.38
CA GLU A 5 -6.66 -10.59 26.23
C GLU A 5 -7.46 -9.40 26.78
N GLU A 6 -7.09 -8.90 27.96
CA GLU A 6 -7.69 -7.70 28.57
C GLU A 6 -7.53 -6.45 27.69
N LEU A 7 -6.35 -6.27 27.08
CA LEU A 7 -6.09 -5.17 26.15
C LEU A 7 -6.98 -5.26 24.90
N VAL A 8 -7.08 -6.44 24.30
CA VAL A 8 -7.92 -6.66 23.10
C VAL A 8 -9.39 -6.42 23.43
N GLN A 9 -9.90 -6.97 24.54
CA GLN A 9 -11.29 -6.77 24.97
C GLN A 9 -11.59 -5.30 25.28
N SER A 10 -10.65 -4.59 25.93
CA SER A 10 -10.79 -3.16 26.20
C SER A 10 -10.85 -2.35 24.89
N PHE A 11 -9.99 -2.66 23.93
CA PHE A 11 -9.98 -1.99 22.63
C PHE A 11 -11.27 -2.28 21.84
N GLN A 12 -11.72 -3.54 21.80
CA GLN A 12 -12.99 -3.92 21.20
C GLN A 12 -14.17 -3.16 21.84
N GLY A 13 -14.19 -3.05 23.17
CA GLY A 13 -15.16 -2.25 23.90
C GLY A 13 -15.23 -0.80 23.41
N LEU A 14 -14.08 -0.16 23.16
CA LEU A 14 -14.04 1.19 22.57
C LEU A 14 -14.57 1.21 21.13
N VAL A 15 -14.23 0.21 20.31
CA VAL A 15 -14.68 0.14 18.92
C VAL A 15 -16.20 -0.01 18.82
N THR A 16 -16.85 -0.70 19.77
CA THR A 16 -18.32 -0.82 19.79
C THR A 16 -19.06 0.52 19.95
N HIS A 17 -18.39 1.56 20.47
CA HIS A 17 -18.98 2.90 20.56
C HIS A 17 -18.99 3.63 19.22
N VAL A 18 -18.18 3.17 18.25
CA VAL A 18 -18.20 3.67 16.88
C VAL A 18 -19.30 2.93 16.11
N PRO A 19 -20.25 3.64 15.47
CA PRO A 19 -21.29 3.00 14.67
C PRO A 19 -20.71 2.05 13.62
N GLU A 20 -21.31 0.87 13.47
CA GLU A 20 -20.80 -0.19 12.57
C GLU A 20 -20.56 0.30 11.13
N ILE A 21 -21.41 1.21 10.63
CA ILE A 21 -21.26 1.78 9.29
C ILE A 21 -20.05 2.71 9.16
N VAL A 22 -19.56 3.27 10.26
CA VAL A 22 -18.42 4.21 10.29
C VAL A 22 -17.09 3.48 10.44
N GLN A 23 -17.08 2.30 11.08
CA GLN A 23 -15.87 1.51 11.33
C GLN A 23 -15.03 1.24 10.06
N PRO A 24 -15.62 0.84 8.91
CA PRO A 24 -14.84 0.63 7.67
C PRO A 24 -14.22 1.93 7.14
N PHE A 25 -14.87 3.08 7.33
CA PHE A 25 -14.30 4.36 6.92
C PHE A 25 -13.11 4.75 7.80
N VAL A 26 -13.16 4.46 9.10
CA VAL A 26 -12.00 4.66 9.99
C VAL A 26 -10.82 3.82 9.53
N VAL A 27 -11.04 2.53 9.23
CA VAL A 27 -9.99 1.64 8.71
C VAL A 27 -9.45 2.14 7.37
N LEU A 28 -10.34 2.56 6.46
CA LEU A 28 -9.96 3.11 5.16
C LEU A 28 -9.11 4.37 5.29
N LEU A 29 -9.51 5.29 6.17
CA LEU A 29 -8.76 6.53 6.42
C LEU A 29 -7.41 6.25 7.10
N ALA A 30 -7.37 5.33 8.06
CA ALA A 30 -6.13 4.90 8.70
C ALA A 30 -5.17 4.31 7.67
N ALA A 31 -5.65 3.42 6.79
CA ALA A 31 -4.83 2.78 5.76
C ALA A 31 -4.31 3.73 4.67
N ALA A 32 -4.97 4.89 4.48
CA ALA A 32 -4.50 5.90 3.55
C ALA A 32 -3.25 6.66 4.05
N VAL A 33 -2.94 6.58 5.35
CA VAL A 33 -1.77 7.22 5.94
C VAL A 33 -0.53 6.36 5.66
N PRO A 34 0.56 6.94 5.10
CA PRO A 34 1.83 6.24 4.99
C PRO A 34 2.26 5.67 6.34
N PHE A 35 2.91 4.51 6.35
CA PHE A 35 3.26 3.70 7.54
C PHE A 35 2.09 2.98 8.24
N LEU A 36 0.83 3.41 8.06
CA LEU A 36 -0.32 2.65 8.55
C LEU A 36 -0.82 1.66 7.50
N GLU A 37 -0.89 2.09 6.23
CA GLU A 37 -1.07 1.22 5.05
C GLU A 37 -2.16 0.13 5.20
N GLY A 38 -2.20 -0.84 4.29
CA GLY A 38 -3.21 -1.90 4.34
C GLY A 38 -2.90 -2.90 5.46
N GLU A 39 -1.61 -3.16 5.65
CA GLU A 39 -1.03 -4.13 6.56
C GLU A 39 -1.36 -3.76 8.01
N VAL A 40 -0.91 -2.59 8.51
CA VAL A 40 -1.09 -2.23 9.91
C VAL A 40 -2.56 -1.88 10.20
N ALA A 41 -3.22 -1.15 9.30
CA ALA A 41 -4.64 -0.84 9.47
C ALA A 41 -5.51 -2.10 9.53
N SER A 42 -5.18 -3.15 8.77
CA SER A 42 -5.92 -4.41 8.82
C SER A 42 -5.71 -5.18 10.11
N LEU A 43 -4.49 -5.20 10.65
CA LEU A 43 -4.21 -5.78 11.97
C LEU A 43 -5.04 -5.09 13.06
N ILE A 44 -5.07 -3.75 13.06
CA ILE A 44 -5.82 -2.94 14.03
C ILE A 44 -7.33 -3.17 13.86
N GLY A 45 -7.84 -3.16 12.63
CA GLY A 45 -9.27 -3.35 12.36
C GLY A 45 -9.78 -4.72 12.85
N VAL A 46 -9.01 -5.79 12.59
CA VAL A 46 -9.34 -7.13 13.07
C VAL A 46 -9.23 -7.23 14.59
N ALA A 47 -8.18 -6.66 15.19
CA ALA A 47 -8.05 -6.57 16.65
C ALA A 47 -9.22 -5.82 17.31
N GLY A 48 -9.78 -4.82 16.60
CA GLY A 48 -10.96 -4.08 17.01
C GLY A 48 -12.29 -4.84 16.89
N GLY A 49 -12.25 -6.10 16.43
CA GLY A 49 -13.44 -6.94 16.28
C GLY A 49 -14.22 -6.69 14.98
N ILE A 50 -13.68 -5.89 14.06
CA ILE A 50 -14.33 -5.64 12.76
C ILE A 50 -14.17 -6.89 11.88
N HIS A 51 -15.24 -7.24 11.15
CA HIS A 51 -15.25 -8.43 10.28
C HIS A 51 -14.05 -8.45 9.30
N PRO A 52 -13.24 -9.53 9.24
CA PRO A 52 -11.97 -9.55 8.51
C PRO A 52 -12.08 -9.16 7.03
N VAL A 53 -13.13 -9.60 6.33
CA VAL A 53 -13.33 -9.25 4.91
C VAL A 53 -13.59 -7.75 4.73
N VAL A 54 -14.34 -7.13 5.65
CA VAL A 54 -14.63 -5.70 5.60
C VAL A 54 -13.36 -4.91 5.85
N VAL A 55 -12.56 -5.35 6.82
CA VAL A 55 -11.25 -4.77 7.13
C VAL A 55 -10.29 -4.88 5.95
N ALA A 56 -10.16 -6.05 5.33
CA ALA A 56 -9.27 -6.25 4.18
C ALA A 56 -9.63 -5.33 3.00
N VAL A 57 -10.93 -5.23 2.68
CA VAL A 57 -11.42 -4.37 1.60
C VAL A 57 -11.21 -2.90 1.93
N ALA A 58 -11.58 -2.46 3.14
CA ALA A 58 -11.45 -1.07 3.56
C ALA A 58 -9.98 -0.63 3.62
N ALA A 59 -9.11 -1.43 4.25
CA ALA A 59 -7.69 -1.15 4.38
C ALA A 59 -6.98 -1.17 3.02
N GLY A 60 -7.26 -2.18 2.20
CA GLY A 60 -6.70 -2.27 0.85
C GLY A 60 -7.13 -1.10 -0.03
N ALA A 61 -8.40 -0.69 0.03
CA ALA A 61 -8.92 0.46 -0.70
C ALA A 61 -8.28 1.79 -0.24
N GLY A 62 -8.21 2.02 1.08
CA GLY A 62 -7.61 3.22 1.66
C GLY A 62 -6.15 3.39 1.24
N ASN A 63 -5.37 2.32 1.38
CA ASN A 63 -3.97 2.31 0.95
C ASN A 63 -3.84 2.56 -0.56
N PHE A 64 -4.63 1.86 -1.38
CA PHE A 64 -4.57 2.02 -2.84
C PHE A 64 -4.96 3.43 -3.29
N VAL A 65 -5.94 4.08 -2.65
CA VAL A 65 -6.29 5.48 -2.95
C VAL A 65 -5.10 6.41 -2.66
N SER A 66 -4.41 6.23 -1.53
CA SER A 66 -3.21 7.01 -1.19
C SER A 66 -2.10 6.82 -2.24
N VAL A 67 -1.80 5.57 -2.59
CA VAL A 67 -0.82 5.24 -3.65
C VAL A 67 -1.22 5.83 -4.99
N LEU A 68 -2.50 5.73 -5.37
CA LEU A 68 -3.02 6.30 -6.60
C LEU A 68 -2.77 7.81 -6.66
N LEU A 69 -3.11 8.54 -5.59
CA LEU A 69 -2.87 9.98 -5.51
C LEU A 69 -1.39 10.31 -5.66
N VAL A 70 -0.52 9.62 -4.93
CA VAL A 70 0.94 9.84 -4.98
C VAL A 70 1.50 9.56 -6.37
N VAL A 71 1.09 8.47 -7.02
CA VAL A 71 1.50 8.13 -8.39
C VAL A 71 1.04 9.19 -9.39
N LEU A 72 -0.20 9.68 -9.27
CA LEU A 72 -0.73 10.70 -10.19
C LEU A 72 -0.01 12.05 -10.01
N LEU A 73 0.24 12.47 -8.78
CA LEU A 73 0.97 13.70 -8.47
C LEU A 73 2.42 13.61 -8.95
N THR A 74 3.09 12.49 -8.65
CA THR A 74 4.49 12.27 -9.06
C THR A 74 4.64 12.20 -10.58
N ALA A 75 3.71 11.53 -11.27
CA ALA A 75 3.71 11.47 -12.72
C ALA A 75 3.56 12.87 -13.35
N ARG A 76 2.66 13.69 -12.82
CA ARG A 76 2.48 15.08 -13.27
C ARG A 76 3.72 15.92 -13.04
N ALA A 77 4.30 15.85 -11.83
CA ALA A 77 5.51 16.56 -11.48
C ALA A 77 6.69 16.16 -12.39
N ARG A 78 6.88 14.86 -12.61
CA ARG A 78 7.91 14.35 -13.52
C ARG A 78 7.73 14.91 -14.93
N THR A 79 6.52 14.81 -15.51
CA THR A 79 6.26 15.32 -16.86
C THR A 79 6.59 16.82 -16.97
N ALA A 80 6.17 17.63 -16.00
CA ALA A 80 6.47 19.06 -15.98
C ALA A 80 7.98 19.33 -15.95
N VAL A 81 8.74 18.59 -15.13
CA VAL A 81 10.20 18.72 -15.04
C VAL A 81 10.89 18.25 -16.31
N THR A 82 10.51 17.09 -16.85
CA THR A 82 11.17 16.50 -18.03
C THR A 82 10.92 17.31 -19.29
N THR A 83 9.71 17.86 -19.48
CA THR A 83 9.39 18.70 -20.65
C THR A 83 10.21 20.00 -20.61
N ARG A 84 10.33 20.63 -19.44
CA ARG A 84 11.15 21.83 -19.24
C ARG A 84 12.64 21.58 -19.50
N THR A 85 13.15 20.41 -19.09
CA THR A 85 14.55 20.04 -19.32
C THR A 85 14.81 19.70 -20.79
N ALA A 86 13.90 18.97 -21.45
CA ALA A 86 14.02 18.63 -22.87
C ALA A 86 14.07 19.88 -23.77
N SER A 87 13.34 20.95 -23.42
CA SER A 87 13.43 22.24 -24.12
C SER A 87 14.76 22.98 -23.93
N ARG A 88 15.55 22.65 -22.89
CA ARG A 88 16.83 23.30 -22.59
C ARG A 88 18.04 22.51 -23.09
N ARG A 89 17.92 21.19 -23.27
CA ARG A 89 19.03 20.34 -23.69
C ARG A 89 18.52 19.14 -24.51
N PRO A 90 18.94 18.98 -25.77
CA PRO A 90 18.56 17.81 -26.57
C PRO A 90 19.12 16.54 -25.93
N ALA A 91 18.28 15.51 -25.81
CA ALA A 91 18.66 14.23 -25.23
C ALA A 91 19.66 13.49 -26.13
N LYS A 92 20.72 12.92 -25.53
CA LYS A 92 21.64 12.04 -26.27
C LYS A 92 20.88 10.78 -26.75
N PRO A 93 21.15 10.29 -27.96
CA PRO A 93 20.52 9.06 -28.45
C PRO A 93 20.93 7.87 -27.59
N GLU A 94 19.96 7.21 -26.96
CA GLU A 94 20.20 6.01 -26.15
C GLU A 94 20.67 4.83 -27.01
N SER A 95 21.66 4.09 -26.51
CA SER A 95 22.18 2.90 -27.18
C SER A 95 21.16 1.74 -27.20
N LYS A 96 21.31 0.80 -28.14
CA LYS A 96 20.46 -0.41 -28.22
C LYS A 96 20.50 -1.24 -26.93
N GLY A 97 21.67 -1.32 -26.28
CA GLY A 97 21.86 -2.05 -25.03
C GLY A 97 21.15 -1.37 -23.85
N GLU A 98 21.29 -0.06 -23.73
CA GLU A 98 20.64 0.74 -22.68
C GLU A 98 19.11 0.63 -22.75
N ARG A 99 18.53 0.70 -23.96
CA ARG A 99 17.09 0.49 -24.19
C ARG A 99 16.61 -0.91 -23.82
N ARG A 100 17.45 -1.94 -24.00
CA ARG A 100 17.12 -3.32 -23.61
C ARG A 100 17.13 -3.46 -22.09
N PHE A 101 18.18 -2.95 -21.45
CA PHE A 101 18.32 -2.96 -19.99
C PHE A 101 17.18 -2.22 -19.28
N LYS A 102 16.84 -1.01 -19.72
CA LYS A 102 15.70 -0.23 -19.18
C LYS A 102 14.37 -0.99 -19.29
N ARG A 103 14.11 -1.65 -20.43
CA ARG A 103 12.91 -2.48 -20.60
C ARG A 103 12.89 -3.66 -19.63
N TRP A 104 14.02 -4.30 -19.42
CA TRP A 104 14.14 -5.43 -18.50
C TRP A 104 13.92 -4.99 -17.05
N LEU A 105 14.54 -3.88 -16.63
CA LEU A 105 14.31 -3.26 -15.32
C LEU A 105 12.85 -2.90 -15.09
N VAL A 106 12.17 -2.31 -16.07
CA VAL A 106 10.73 -1.99 -15.93
C VAL A 106 9.89 -3.27 -15.83
N ARG A 107 10.22 -4.30 -16.60
CA ARG A 107 9.44 -5.54 -16.66
C ARG A 107 9.58 -6.40 -15.41
N PHE A 108 10.78 -6.47 -14.82
CA PHE A 108 11.07 -7.38 -13.69
C PHE A 108 11.38 -6.63 -12.39
N GLY A 109 12.00 -5.45 -12.47
CA GLY A 109 12.27 -4.62 -11.31
C GLY A 109 11.01 -4.03 -10.68
N VAL A 110 10.00 -3.64 -11.48
CA VAL A 110 8.75 -3.06 -10.94
C VAL A 110 7.90 -4.08 -10.18
N PRO A 111 7.62 -5.29 -10.70
CA PRO A 111 6.96 -6.33 -9.92
C PRO A 111 7.74 -6.67 -8.65
N GLY A 112 9.05 -6.90 -8.77
CA GLY A 112 9.90 -7.25 -7.64
C GLY A 112 9.90 -6.17 -6.56
N ALA A 113 10.11 -4.92 -6.96
CA ALA A 113 10.09 -3.78 -6.04
C ALA A 113 8.69 -3.52 -5.45
N SER A 114 7.61 -3.87 -6.13
CA SER A 114 6.26 -3.66 -5.57
C SER A 114 5.87 -4.76 -4.60
N ILE A 115 6.22 -6.02 -4.89
CA ILE A 115 5.91 -7.16 -4.00
C ILE A 115 6.82 -7.13 -2.76
N LEU A 116 8.10 -6.81 -2.91
CA LEU A 116 9.05 -6.78 -1.80
C LEU A 116 9.16 -5.41 -1.14
N GLY A 117 8.73 -4.34 -1.84
CA GLY A 117 8.79 -2.95 -1.38
C GLY A 117 8.20 -2.69 -0.01
N PRO A 118 7.00 -3.22 0.33
CA PRO A 118 6.38 -3.03 1.63
C PRO A 118 7.26 -3.44 2.83
N LEU A 119 8.21 -4.36 2.62
CA LEU A 119 9.14 -4.81 3.67
C LEU A 119 10.29 -3.83 3.94
N ALA A 120 10.53 -2.86 3.04
CA ALA A 120 11.68 -1.96 3.13
C ALA A 120 11.27 -0.49 3.30
N ILE A 121 10.26 -0.04 2.55
CA ILE A 121 9.84 1.37 2.49
C ILE A 121 8.32 1.41 2.24
N PRO A 122 7.57 2.35 2.87
CA PRO A 122 6.13 2.48 2.60
C PRO A 122 5.79 2.56 1.11
N THR A 123 4.68 1.95 0.73
CA THR A 123 4.24 1.74 -0.67
C THR A 123 4.12 3.05 -1.44
N GLN A 124 3.77 4.15 -0.76
CA GLN A 124 3.67 5.48 -1.37
C GLN A 124 5.03 6.00 -1.83
N PHE A 125 6.09 5.79 -1.04
CA PHE A 125 7.44 6.22 -1.42
C PHE A 125 8.02 5.33 -2.53
N THR A 126 7.83 4.01 -2.43
CA THR A 126 8.27 3.07 -3.47
C THR A 126 7.62 3.39 -4.81
N SER A 127 6.29 3.60 -4.82
CA SER A 127 5.55 3.96 -6.04
C SER A 127 5.95 5.33 -6.60
N ALA A 128 6.18 6.33 -5.74
CA ALA A 128 6.72 7.62 -6.15
C ALA A 128 8.10 7.48 -6.82
N LEU A 129 9.02 6.72 -6.22
CA LEU A 129 10.36 6.50 -6.77
C LEU A 129 10.33 5.81 -8.14
N LEU A 130 9.49 4.78 -8.31
CA LEU A 130 9.32 4.06 -9.57
C LEU A 130 8.79 4.97 -10.69
N VAL A 131 7.79 5.81 -10.37
CA VAL A 131 7.19 6.75 -11.31
C VAL A 131 8.15 7.89 -11.64
N ALA A 132 8.83 8.46 -10.63
CA ALA A 132 9.87 9.48 -10.81
C ALA A 132 11.01 8.97 -11.70
N GLY A 133 11.42 7.71 -11.51
CA GLY A 133 12.39 6.99 -12.34
C GLY A 133 11.93 6.75 -13.79
N GLY A 134 10.67 7.03 -14.12
CA GLY A 134 10.13 6.96 -15.47
C GLY A 134 9.40 5.69 -15.83
N THR A 135 9.10 4.85 -14.85
CA THR A 135 8.20 3.71 -15.04
C THR A 135 6.80 4.21 -15.43
N PRO A 136 6.12 3.57 -16.40
CA PRO A 136 4.75 3.94 -16.73
C PRO A 136 3.81 3.78 -15.54
N ARG A 137 3.10 4.85 -15.15
CA ARG A 137 2.17 4.90 -14.01
C ARG A 137 1.18 3.73 -13.96
N ARG A 138 0.63 3.31 -15.11
CA ARG A 138 -0.31 2.18 -15.20
C ARG A 138 0.30 0.85 -14.72
N TRP A 139 1.60 0.66 -14.98
CA TRP A 139 2.30 -0.56 -14.59
C TRP A 139 2.64 -0.55 -13.10
N VAL A 140 3.04 0.62 -12.58
CA VAL A 140 3.23 0.81 -11.14
C VAL A 140 1.91 0.56 -10.40
N LEU A 141 0.82 1.18 -10.83
CA LEU A 141 -0.50 1.01 -10.20
C LEU A 141 -0.97 -0.44 -10.21
N LEU A 142 -0.78 -1.17 -11.32
CA LEU A 142 -1.14 -2.59 -11.38
C LEU A 142 -0.38 -3.40 -10.32
N TRP A 143 0.94 -3.27 -10.26
CA TRP A 143 1.75 -4.05 -9.33
C TRP A 143 1.60 -3.61 -7.88
N GLN A 144 1.33 -2.34 -7.64
CA GLN A 144 0.97 -1.85 -6.31
C GLN A 144 -0.39 -2.41 -5.87
N ALA A 145 -1.40 -2.45 -6.75
CA ALA A 145 -2.68 -3.08 -6.43
C ALA A 145 -2.50 -4.56 -6.08
N VAL A 146 -1.70 -5.30 -6.86
CA VAL A 146 -1.38 -6.71 -6.57
C VAL A 146 -0.66 -6.85 -5.22
N ALA A 147 0.37 -6.05 -4.96
CA ALA A 147 1.11 -6.11 -3.72
C ALA A 147 0.24 -5.78 -2.51
N ILE A 148 -0.54 -4.70 -2.57
CA ILE A 148 -1.48 -4.31 -1.51
C ILE A 148 -2.50 -5.42 -1.26
N ALA A 149 -3.08 -6.00 -2.31
CA ALA A 149 -4.03 -7.09 -2.15
C ALA A 149 -3.39 -8.30 -1.46
N VAL A 150 -2.18 -8.69 -1.86
CA VAL A 150 -1.45 -9.82 -1.25
C VAL A 150 -1.14 -9.53 0.21
N TRP A 151 -0.47 -8.42 0.52
CA TRP A 151 0.01 -8.13 1.88
C TRP A 151 -1.11 -7.77 2.85
N THR A 152 -2.13 -7.04 2.41
CA THR A 152 -3.32 -6.76 3.23
C THR A 152 -4.05 -8.06 3.55
N THR A 153 -4.17 -8.99 2.59
CA THR A 153 -4.79 -10.30 2.83
C THR A 153 -3.97 -11.12 3.83
N VAL A 154 -2.64 -11.18 3.65
CA VAL A 154 -1.75 -11.88 4.57
C VAL A 154 -1.89 -11.31 5.98
N ALA A 155 -1.79 -9.99 6.15
CA ALA A 155 -1.92 -9.34 7.45
C ALA A 155 -3.29 -9.61 8.10
N THR A 156 -4.38 -9.44 7.34
CA THR A 156 -5.74 -9.69 7.82
C THR A 156 -5.93 -11.13 8.28
N VAL A 157 -5.53 -12.10 7.46
CA VAL A 157 -5.66 -13.54 7.78
C VAL A 157 -4.78 -13.90 8.97
N SER A 158 -3.57 -13.35 9.06
CA SER A 158 -2.68 -13.56 10.21
C SER A 158 -3.26 -13.00 11.50
N ALA A 159 -3.81 -11.78 11.50
CA ALA A 159 -4.47 -11.22 12.68
C ALA A 159 -5.69 -12.04 13.09
N TRP A 160 -6.54 -12.40 12.13
CA TRP A 160 -7.74 -13.19 12.40
C TRP A 160 -7.39 -14.56 12.98
N ALA A 161 -6.42 -15.26 12.39
CA ALA A 161 -5.95 -16.55 12.89
C ALA A 161 -5.32 -16.43 14.28
N ALA A 162 -4.55 -15.37 14.54
CA ALA A 162 -3.97 -15.12 15.86
C ALA A 162 -5.05 -14.92 16.93
N LEU A 163 -6.07 -14.10 16.67
CA LEU A 163 -7.18 -13.90 17.62
C LEU A 163 -7.92 -15.22 17.87
N THR A 164 -8.28 -15.92 16.80
CA THR A 164 -9.08 -17.15 16.87
C THR A 164 -8.36 -18.29 17.61
N TYR A 165 -7.09 -18.55 17.27
CA TYR A 165 -6.38 -19.75 17.73
C TYR A 165 -5.39 -19.51 18.86
N VAL A 166 -4.91 -18.28 19.06
CA VAL A 166 -3.90 -17.96 20.08
C VAL A 166 -4.51 -17.21 21.26
N VAL A 167 -5.41 -16.25 20.98
CA VAL A 167 -6.07 -15.47 22.03
C VAL A 167 -7.38 -16.12 22.48
N GLY A 168 -8.08 -16.82 21.58
CA GLY A 168 -9.32 -17.53 21.89
C GLY A 168 -10.55 -16.61 21.92
N VAL A 169 -10.50 -15.51 21.15
CA VAL A 169 -11.55 -14.47 21.06
C VAL A 169 -12.03 -14.33 19.63
#